data_AF-A0A836U8Q5-F1
#
_entry.id   AF-A0A836U8Q5-F1
#
_cell.length_a   1.000
_cell.length_b   1.000
_cell.length_c   1.000
_cell.angle_alpha   90.00
_cell.angle_beta   90.00
_cell.angle_gamma   90.00
#
_symmetry.space_group_name_H-M   'P 1'
#
loop_
_entity.id
_entity.type
_entity.pdbx_description
1 polymer ?
#
loop_
_entity_poly.entity_id
_entity_poly.type
_entity_poly.pdbx_seq_one_letter_code
_entity_poly.pdbx_strand_id
1 'polypeptide(L)' 'MGKKIAYLVGGLVVLTLALFAISALHIGEYELAFDQKGQYVYKIKTSNGETWRAGSSGVWHPMKTAEE' A
#
# COMPACT_ATOMS: atom_id res chain seq x y z
N MET A 1 -32.35 -23.91 14.88
CA MET A 1 -31.50 -22.77 15.29
C MET A 1 -30.04 -22.90 14.82
N GLY A 2 -29.39 -24.07 14.91
CA GLY A 2 -27.96 -24.23 14.56
C GLY A 2 -27.54 -23.80 13.14
N LYS A 3 -28.39 -24.05 12.11
CA LYS A 3 -28.10 -23.61 10.73
C LYS A 3 -27.96 -22.09 10.58
N LYS A 4 -28.81 -21.30 11.25
CA LYS A 4 -28.73 -19.83 11.22
C LYS A 4 -27.46 -19.29 11.86
N ILE A 5 -27.01 -19.93 12.95
CA ILE A 5 -25.78 -19.56 13.66
C ILE A 5 -24.56 -19.90 12.79
N ALA A 6 -24.55 -21.05 12.10
CA ALA A 6 -23.48 -21.43 11.19
C ALA A 6 -23.33 -20.43 10.01
N TYR A 7 -24.42 -19.91 9.45
CA TYR A 7 -24.36 -18.87 8.42
C TYR A 7 -23.82 -17.54 8.94
N LEU A 8 -24.20 -17.14 10.16
CA LEU A 8 -23.69 -15.90 10.78
C LEU A 8 -22.18 -16.02 11.06
N VAL A 9 -21.73 -17.15 11.60
CA VAL A 9 -20.31 -17.39 11.86
C VAL A 9 -19.53 -17.48 10.54
N GLY A 10 -20.05 -18.20 9.54
CA GLY A 10 -19.42 -18.29 8.23
C GLY A 10 -19.30 -16.93 7.53
N GLY A 11 -20.36 -16.11 7.56
CA GLY A 11 -20.34 -14.75 7.02
C GLY A 11 -19.34 -13.85 7.76
N LEU A 12 -19.27 -13.95 9.08
CA LEU A 12 -18.30 -13.21 9.89
C LEU A 12 -16.86 -13.60 9.51
N VAL A 13 -16.56 -14.89 9.37
CA VAL A 13 -15.22 -15.37 8.97
C VAL A 13 -14.82 -14.82 7.60
N VAL A 14 -15.73 -14.84 6.62
CA VAL A 14 -15.46 -14.29 5.29
C VAL A 14 -15.19 -12.78 5.36
N LEU A 15 -15.96 -12.03 6.15
CA LEU A 15 -15.76 -10.60 6.34
C LEU A 15 -14.40 -10.30 6.97
N THR A 16 -14.00 -11.06 7.99
CA THR A 16 -12.70 -10.88 8.67
C THR A 16 -11.54 -11.18 7.73
N LEU A 17 -11.64 -12.24 6.91
CA LEU A 17 -10.62 -12.57 5.91
C LEU A 17 -10.50 -11.49 4.84
N ALA A 18 -11.62 -10.92 4.39
CA ALA A 18 -11.62 -9.82 3.43
C ALA A 18 -10.93 -8.57 4.01
N LEU A 19 -11.27 -8.19 5.25
CA LEU A 19 -10.64 -7.06 5.93
C LEU A 19 -9.14 -7.28 6.12
N PHE A 20 -8.72 -8.49 6.49
CA PHE A 20 -7.31 -8.84 6.63
C PHE A 20 -6.56 -8.72 5.31
N ALA A 21 -7.13 -9.24 4.21
CA ALA A 21 -6.54 -9.14 2.88
C ALA A 21 -6.39 -7.69 2.41
N ILE A 22 -7.39 -6.82 2.67
CA ILE A 22 -7.32 -5.39 2.35
C ILE A 22 -6.26 -4.68 3.21
N SER A 23 -6.17 -5.00 4.49
CA SER A 23 -5.18 -4.43 5.42
C SER A 23 -3.75 -4.87 5.08
N ALA A 24 -3.61 -6.11 4.61
CA ALA A 24 -2.36 -6.69 4.13
C ALA A 24 -1.96 -6.14 2.75
N LEU A 25 -2.86 -5.47 2.03
CA LEU A 25 -2.56 -4.72 0.82
C LEU A 25 -1.84 -3.41 1.20
N HIS A 26 -0.71 -3.53 1.89
CA HIS A 26 0.26 -2.45 2.04
C HIS A 26 0.85 -2.17 0.65
N ILE A 27 0.30 -1.14 -0.02
CA ILE A 27 0.74 -0.69 -1.34
C ILE A 27 2.20 -0.20 -1.27
N GLY A 28 2.63 0.30 -0.10
CA GLY A 28 4.00 0.69 0.16
C GLY A 28 4.10 1.65 1.34
N GLU A 29 5.34 1.94 1.75
CA GLU A 29 5.63 3.01 2.72
C GLU A 29 5.73 4.35 1.99
N TYR A 30 4.98 5.34 2.45
CA TYR A 30 4.99 6.69 1.91
C TYR A 30 5.95 7.57 2.70
N GLU A 31 6.84 8.28 1.99
CA GLU A 31 7.83 9.18 2.56
C GLU A 31 7.77 10.54 1.84
N LEU A 32 8.05 11.61 2.57
CA LEU A 32 8.36 12.91 2.01
C LEU A 32 9.88 13.03 1.90
N ALA A 33 10.39 13.23 0.69
CA ALA A 33 11.81 13.36 0.40
C ALA A 33 12.11 14.69 -0.28
N PHE A 34 13.39 15.03 -0.37
CA PHE A 34 13.88 16.16 -1.15
C PHE A 34 14.53 15.67 -2.44
N ASP A 35 14.25 16.33 -3.56
CA ASP A 35 14.99 16.11 -4.79
C ASP A 35 16.39 16.76 -4.74
N GLN A 36 17.20 16.54 -5.77
CA GLN A 36 18.56 17.12 -5.86
C GLN A 36 18.57 18.67 -5.93
N LYS A 37 17.41 19.29 -6.14
CA LYS A 37 17.22 20.75 -6.19
C LYS A 37 16.60 21.28 -4.88
N GLY A 38 16.44 20.44 -3.87
CA GLY A 38 15.85 20.79 -2.57
C GLY A 38 14.32 20.95 -2.58
N GLN A 39 13.63 20.45 -3.62
CA GLN A 39 12.17 20.47 -3.67
C GLN A 39 11.56 19.25 -2.99
N TYR A 40 10.45 19.45 -2.29
CA TYR A 40 9.68 18.35 -1.71
C TYR A 40 9.10 17.46 -2.79
N VAL A 41 9.30 16.16 -2.64
CA VAL A 41 8.72 15.11 -3.48
C VAL A 41 8.10 14.03 -2.61
N TYR A 42 7.01 13.45 -3.06
CA TYR A 42 6.44 12.25 -2.45
C TYR A 42 7.19 11.03 -2.99
N LYS A 43 7.48 10.09 -2.12
CA LYS A 43 8.14 8.83 -2.44
C LYS A 43 7.29 7.69 -1.89
N ILE A 44 7.15 6.61 -2.65
CA ILE A 44 6.55 5.37 -2.17
C ILE A 44 7.52 4.23 -2.42
N LYS A 45 7.79 3.44 -1.38
CA LYS A 45 8.49 2.17 -1.50
C LYS A 45 7.45 1.06 -1.51
N THR A 46 7.21 0.49 -2.69
CA THR A 46 6.19 -0.53 -2.88
C THR A 46 6.65 -1.86 -2.29
N SER A 47 5.69 -2.72 -1.95
CA SER A 47 5.97 -4.03 -1.33
C SER A 47 6.78 -4.99 -2.22
N ASN A 48 6.82 -4.75 -3.54
CA ASN A 48 7.68 -5.45 -4.50
C ASN A 48 9.14 -4.95 -4.51
N GLY A 49 9.50 -3.98 -3.66
CA GLY A 49 10.84 -3.41 -3.57
C GLY A 49 11.13 -2.27 -4.54
N GLU A 50 10.19 -1.92 -5.42
CA GLU A 50 10.33 -0.76 -6.29
C GLU A 50 10.16 0.54 -5.49
N THR A 51 10.79 1.60 -5.97
CA THR A 51 10.61 2.94 -5.41
C THR A 51 10.08 3.85 -6.50
N TRP A 52 9.01 4.56 -6.19
CA TRP A 52 8.40 5.53 -7.08
C TRP A 52 8.40 6.91 -6.42
N ARG A 53 8.43 7.97 -7.23
CA ARG A 53 8.36 9.35 -6.76
C ARG A 53 7.35 10.18 -7.55
N ALA A 54 6.71 11.13 -6.89
CA ALA A 54 5.85 12.13 -7.50
C ALA A 54 6.24 13.53 -7.03
N GLY A 55 6.44 14.44 -7.99
CA GLY A 55 6.62 15.86 -7.71
C GLY A 55 5.27 16.59 -7.60
N SER A 56 5.31 17.93 -7.69
CA SER A 56 4.12 18.78 -7.64
C SER A 56 3.08 18.51 -8.74
N SER A 57 3.47 17.87 -9.84
CA SER A 57 2.56 17.44 -10.91
C SER A 57 1.67 16.26 -10.52
N GLY A 58 1.98 15.55 -9.43
CA GLY A 58 1.27 14.33 -9.00
C GLY A 58 1.50 13.11 -9.90
N VAL A 59 2.32 13.25 -10.95
CA VAL A 59 2.67 12.13 -11.84
C VAL A 59 3.77 11.29 -11.20
N TRP A 60 3.54 9.99 -11.13
CA TRP A 60 4.48 9.02 -10.56
C TRP A 60 5.51 8.58 -11.58
N HIS A 61 6.78 8.56 -11.17
CA HIS A 61 7.91 8.10 -11.96
C HIS A 61 8.72 7.07 -11.16
N PRO A 62 9.20 5.99 -11.79
CA PRO A 62 10.08 5.04 -11.13
C PRO A 62 11.40 5.73 -10.77
N MET A 63 11.87 5.47 -9.56
CA MET A 63 13.15 5.97 -9.06
C MET A 63 14.16 4.83 -9.25
N LYS A 64 15.17 5.04 -10.09
CA LYS A 64 16.28 4.09 -10.18
C LYS A 64 16.94 4.06 -8.80
N THR A 65 16.86 2.93 -8.11
CA THR A 65 17.76 2.62 -7.01
C THR A 65 19.15 2.79 -7.59
N ALA A 66 19.95 3.70 -7.05
CA ALA A 66 21.37 3.71 -7.38
C ALA A 66 21.88 2.32 -7.00
N GLU A 67 22.35 1.56 -7.97
CA GLU A 67 23.11 0.33 -7.72
C GLU A 67 24.26 0.74 -6.79
N GLU A 68 24.28 0.14 -5.59
CA GLU A 68 25.40 0.24 -4.65
C GLU A 68 26.70 -0.32 -5.27
#